data_AF-A0A4Q6H1A1-F1
#
_entry.id   AF-A0A4Q6H1A1-F1
#
_cell.length_a   1.000
_cell.length_b   1.000
_cell.length_c   1.000
_cell.angle_alpha   90.00
_cell.angle_beta   90.00
_cell.angle_gamma   90.00
#
_symmetry.space_group_name_H-M   'P 1'
#
loop_
_entity.id
_entity.type
_entity.pdbx_description
1 polymer ?
#
loop_
_entity_poly.entity_id
_entity_poly.type
_entity_poly.pdbx_seq_one_letter_code
_entity_poly.pdbx_strand_id
1 'polypeptide(L)' 'MTAPTREDVMIQLDRIDTELESPEADKAAVMQGAQDWLASNPPENAADALYYRERLQAIGQRHGAG' A
#
# COMPACT_ATOMS: atom_id res chain seq x y z
N MET A 1 -9.26 -4.08 17.50
CA MET A 1 -9.25 -4.48 16.07
C MET A 1 -8.10 -5.43 15.91
N THR A 2 -8.32 -6.60 15.31
CA THR A 2 -7.25 -7.56 15.00
C THR A 2 -6.33 -6.93 13.96
N ALA A 3 -5.02 -7.03 14.12
CA ALA A 3 -4.09 -6.58 13.08
C ALA A 3 -4.39 -7.35 11.78
N PRO A 4 -4.34 -6.70 10.60
CA PRO A 4 -4.55 -7.39 9.34
C PRO A 4 -3.50 -8.47 9.18
N THR A 5 -3.92 -9.60 8.62
CA THR A 5 -3.00 -10.66 8.27
C THR A 5 -2.11 -10.22 7.12
N ARG A 6 -1.02 -10.97 6.89
CA ARG A 6 -0.19 -10.77 5.69
C ARG A 6 -1.01 -10.81 4.41
N GLU A 7 -1.98 -11.71 4.32
CA GLU A 7 -2.84 -11.84 3.15
C GLU A 7 -3.71 -10.58 2.94
N ASP A 8 -4.30 -10.04 4.02
CA ASP A 8 -5.08 -8.80 3.95
C ASP A 8 -4.26 -7.62 3.44
N VAL A 9 -3.00 -7.50 3.89
CA VAL A 9 -2.10 -6.44 3.43
C VAL A 9 -1.75 -6.62 1.95
N MET A 10 -1.49 -7.84 1.50
CA MET A 10 -1.21 -8.11 0.08
C MET A 10 -2.41 -7.77 -0.80
N ILE A 11 -3.63 -8.16 -0.39
CA ILE A 11 -4.87 -7.80 -1.10
C ILE A 11 -5.03 -6.28 -1.17
N GLN A 12 -4.72 -5.57 -0.08
CA GLN A 12 -4.81 -4.11 -0.05
C GLN A 12 -3.80 -3.47 -1.02
N LEU A 13 -2.56 -3.96 -1.08
CA LEU A 13 -1.55 -3.49 -2.02
C LEU A 13 -1.95 -3.73 -3.48
N ASP A 14 -2.55 -4.87 -3.79
CA ASP A 14 -3.03 -5.17 -5.15
C ASP A 14 -4.24 -4.29 -5.53
N ARG A 15 -5.11 -3.94 -4.56
CA ARG A 15 -6.18 -2.96 -4.77
C ARG A 15 -5.63 -1.57 -5.08
N ILE A 16 -4.60 -1.13 -4.35
CA ILE A 16 -3.92 0.15 -4.60
C ILE A 16 -3.30 0.16 -5.99
N ASP A 17 -2.63 -0.92 -6.40
CA ASP A 17 -2.05 -1.06 -7.74
C ASP A 17 -3.14 -0.90 -8.82
N THR A 18 -4.28 -1.56 -8.63
CA THR A 18 -5.45 -1.47 -9.55
C THR A 18 -6.06 -0.07 -9.56
N GLU A 19 -6.18 0.59 -8.41
CA GLU A 19 -6.73 1.95 -8.32
C GLU A 19 -5.85 2.96 -9.05
N LEU A 20 -4.52 2.81 -8.95
CA LEU A 20 -3.55 3.66 -9.63
C LEU A 20 -3.49 3.48 -11.16
N GLU A 21 -3.99 2.35 -11.68
CA GLU A 21 -4.17 2.14 -13.12
C GLU A 21 -5.24 3.06 -13.71
N SER A 22 -6.17 3.55 -12.89
CA SER A 22 -7.20 4.47 -13.35
C SER A 22 -6.58 5.83 -13.72
N PRO A 23 -6.79 6.33 -14.95
CA PRO A 23 -6.24 7.62 -15.38
C PRO A 23 -6.87 8.81 -14.63
N GLU A 24 -8.04 8.63 -14.04
CA GLU A 24 -8.74 9.64 -13.24
C GLU A 24 -8.39 9.57 -11.75
N ALA A 25 -7.63 8.57 -11.31
CA ALA A 25 -7.27 8.44 -9.90
C ALA A 25 -6.33 9.57 -9.47
N ASP A 26 -6.63 10.16 -8.31
CA ASP A 26 -5.68 11.02 -7.61
C ASP A 26 -4.59 10.14 -6.99
N LYS A 27 -3.56 9.89 -7.79
CA LYS A 27 -2.45 8.99 -7.42
C LYS A 27 -1.75 9.41 -6.14
N ALA A 28 -1.66 10.72 -5.87
CA ALA A 28 -1.06 11.22 -4.65
C ALA A 28 -1.93 10.91 -3.43
N ALA A 29 -3.24 11.13 -3.52
CA ALA A 29 -4.18 10.80 -2.46
C ALA A 29 -4.24 9.28 -2.18
N VAL A 30 -4.23 8.46 -3.22
CA VAL A 30 -4.23 6.99 -3.11
C VAL A 30 -2.96 6.49 -2.40
N MET A 31 -1.78 7.00 -2.81
CA MET A 31 -0.51 6.65 -2.18
C MET A 31 -0.42 7.12 -0.73
N GLN A 32 -0.93 8.32 -0.43
CA GLN A 32 -0.98 8.82 0.94
C GLN A 32 -1.89 7.95 1.82
N GLY A 33 -3.09 7.63 1.34
CA GLY A 33 -4.02 6.75 2.05
C GLY A 33 -3.45 5.35 2.30
N ALA A 34 -2.69 4.82 1.33
CA ALA A 34 -2.00 3.54 1.48
C ALA A 34 -0.91 3.58 2.58
N GLN A 35 -0.12 4.65 2.64
CA GLN A 35 0.89 4.85 3.68
C GLN A 35 0.26 4.99 5.06
N ASP A 36 -0.80 5.79 5.17
CA ASP A 36 -1.53 6.00 6.41
C ASP A 36 -2.19 4.70 6.91
N TRP A 37 -2.69 3.88 5.98
CA TRP A 37 -3.25 2.57 6.31
C TRP A 37 -2.18 1.61 6.84
N LEU A 38 -1.01 1.51 6.19
CA LEU A 38 0.11 0.69 6.68
C LEU A 38 0.65 1.18 8.03
N ALA A 39 0.64 2.50 8.28
CA ALA A 39 1.04 3.08 9.56
C ALA A 39 0.03 2.76 10.68
N SER A 40 -1.27 2.78 10.35
CA SER A 40 -2.36 2.48 11.29
C SER A 40 -2.52 0.97 11.56
N ASN A 41 -1.98 0.13 10.68
CA ASN A 41 -2.07 -1.32 10.74
C ASN A 41 -0.67 -1.96 10.67
N PRO A 42 0.17 -1.77 11.71
CA PRO A 42 1.51 -2.35 11.71
C PRO A 42 1.42 -3.89 11.73
N PRO A 43 2.17 -4.60 10.88
CA PRO A 43 2.26 -6.04 10.95
C PRO A 43 3.07 -6.48 12.18
N GLU A 44 2.87 -7.71 12.63
CA GLU A 44 3.57 -8.26 13.79
C GLU A 44 5.09 -8.35 13.59
N ASN A 45 5.53 -8.54 12.34
CA ASN A 45 6.93 -8.67 11.97
C ASN A 45 7.47 -7.40 11.30
N ALA A 46 8.57 -6.85 11.84
CA ALA A 46 9.25 -5.70 11.29
C ALA A 46 9.77 -5.93 9.85
N ALA A 47 10.14 -7.16 9.49
CA ALA A 47 10.55 -7.50 8.13
C ALA A 47 9.39 -7.38 7.14
N ASP A 48 8.18 -7.79 7.54
CA ASP A 48 6.98 -7.64 6.72
C ASP A 48 6.61 -6.15 6.59
N ALA A 49 6.76 -5.35 7.64
CA ALA A 49 6.54 -3.90 7.59
C ALA A 49 7.46 -3.21 6.56
N LEU A 50 8.74 -3.58 6.52
CA LEU A 50 9.68 -3.08 5.52
C LEU A 50 9.27 -3.52 4.12
N TYR A 51 8.98 -4.81 3.94
CA TYR A 51 8.55 -5.37 2.67
C TYR A 51 7.31 -4.67 2.09
N TYR A 52 6.29 -4.40 2.91
CA TYR A 52 5.07 -3.72 2.45
C TYR A 52 5.33 -2.28 2.02
N ARG A 53 6.21 -1.55 2.73
CA ARG A 53 6.60 -0.19 2.35
C ARG A 53 7.36 -0.17 1.03
N GLU A 54 8.33 -1.08 0.86
CA GLU A 54 9.09 -1.20 -0.39
C GLU A 54 8.18 -1.56 -1.57
N ARG A 55 7.23 -2.48 -1.35
CA ARG A 55 6.25 -2.86 -2.39
C ARG A 55 5.33 -1.71 -2.75
N LEU A 56 4.83 -0.96 -1.76
CA LEU A 56 4.04 0.24 -2.00
C LEU A 56 4.83 1.29 -2.79
N GLN A 57 6.09 1.53 -2.43
CA GLN A 57 6.95 2.44 -3.16
C GLN A 57 7.16 1.99 -4.62
N ALA A 58 7.38 0.68 -4.86
CA ALA A 58 7.51 0.14 -6.20
C ALA A 58 6.23 0.30 -7.04
N ILE A 59 5.05 0.14 -6.42
CA ILE A 59 3.76 0.42 -7.04
C ILE A 59 3.66 1.91 -7.43
N GLY A 60 3.98 2.82 -6.52
CA GLY A 60 3.97 4.26 -6.79
C GLY A 60 4.90 4.66 -7.95
N GLN A 61 6.13 4.12 -7.96
CA GLN A 61 7.10 4.36 -9.03
C GLN A 61 6.60 3.85 -10.40
N ARG A 62 5.96 2.67 -10.44
CA ARG A 62 5.37 2.12 -11.68
C ARG A 62 4.31 3.05 -12.27
N HIS A 63 3.51 3.68 -11.42
CA HIS A 63 2.38 4.51 -11.84
C HIS A 63 2.70 6.01 -11.94
N GLY A 64 3.96 6.42 -11.68
CA GLY A 64 4.36 7.83 -11.67
C GLY A 64 3.76 8.62 -10.49
N ALA A 65 3.47 7.95 -9.39
CA ALA A 65 2.91 8.48 -8.15
C ALA A 65 3.99 8.74 -7.07
N GLY A 66 5.22 9.02 -7.51
CA GLY A 66 6.42 9.14 -6.68
C GLY A 66 6.78 10.56 -6.29
#